data_AF-A0A4J1WNS5-F1
#
_entry.id   AF-A0A4J1WNS5-F1
#
_cell.length_a   1.000
_cell.length_b   1.000
_cell.length_c   1.000
_cell.angle_alpha   90.00
_cell.angle_beta   90.00
_cell.angle_gamma   90.00
#
_symmetry.space_group_name_H-M   'P 1'
#
loop_
_entity.id
_entity.type
_entity.pdbx_description
1 polymer ?
#
loop_
_entity_poly.entity_id
_entity_poly.type
_entity_poly.pdbx_seq_one_letter_code
_entity_poly.pdbx_strand_id
1 'polypeptide(L)'
;MFPTEFHKLQAQVADLAYKREFKKIISLINQPMENPGIAEHYVIANRVVNKFAIANIIGDSFLTPKDYQELEYIKNYLSELDDWNKIEVNIFSSILPHFSIEFLDYRLYHLLDTLKKQTEYHSIRTADYYIACLRTAIKHYSVNGYYDKAESLAVKTLEVINTFPLLSTKMTEMISLSMERANNFLRKDDVRGLELAKHIFASLDNFEKVYPNQLLTRMREDFFVTVTQLNHTGQPLDV
;
A
#
# COMPACT_ATOMS: atom_id res chain seq x y z
N MET A 1 -1.26 26.41 12.81
CA MET A 1 -1.06 25.51 13.97
C MET A 1 0.42 25.11 13.98
N PHE A 2 1.13 25.31 15.09
CA PHE A 2 2.53 24.89 15.20
C PHE A 2 2.61 23.35 15.18
N PRO A 3 3.65 22.75 14.57
CA PRO A 3 3.79 21.29 14.56
C PRO A 3 3.93 20.78 15.99
N THR A 4 3.07 19.82 16.37
CA THR A 4 3.17 19.13 17.66
C THR A 4 4.47 18.32 17.74
N GLU A 5 4.87 17.89 18.93
CA GLU A 5 6.03 17.00 19.10
C GLU A 5 5.91 15.73 18.25
N PHE A 6 4.69 15.20 18.10
CA PHE A 6 4.43 14.09 17.20
C PHE A 6 4.74 14.39 15.73
N HIS A 7 4.35 15.57 15.22
CA HIS A 7 4.65 15.94 13.83
C HIS A 7 6.15 16.13 13.60
N LYS A 8 6.88 16.65 14.59
CA LYS A 8 8.35 16.76 14.53
C LYS A 8 9.00 15.37 14.50
N LEU A 9 8.52 14.45 15.33
CA LEU A 9 8.95 13.05 15.32
C LEU A 9 8.75 12.42 13.94
N GLN A 10 7.55 12.57 13.35
CA GLN A 10 7.26 12.01 12.03
C GLN A 10 8.19 12.54 10.94
N ALA A 11 8.50 13.84 10.96
CA ALA A 11 9.44 14.43 10.01
C ALA A 11 10.86 13.86 10.16
N GLN A 12 11.33 13.67 11.40
CA GLN A 12 12.63 13.04 11.65
C GLN A 12 12.66 11.58 11.22
N VAL A 13 11.59 10.82 11.49
CA VAL A 13 11.45 9.43 11.05
C VAL A 13 11.52 9.35 9.52
N ALA A 14 10.84 10.24 8.80
CA ALA A 14 10.87 10.28 7.33
C ALA A 14 12.27 10.57 6.77
N ASP A 15 13.00 11.52 7.35
CA ASP A 15 14.39 11.83 6.96
C ASP A 15 15.34 10.64 7.23
N LEU A 16 15.22 10.00 8.38
CA LEU A 16 16.01 8.80 8.72
C LEU A 16 15.65 7.62 7.80
N ALA A 17 14.38 7.46 7.43
CA ALA A 17 13.94 6.41 6.51
C ALA A 17 14.53 6.63 5.12
N TYR A 18 14.56 7.87 4.62
CA TYR A 18 15.22 8.23 3.37
C TYR A 18 16.71 7.88 3.38
N LYS A 19 17.38 8.10 4.52
CA LYS A 19 18.79 7.75 4.75
C LYS A 19 19.02 6.27 5.10
N ARG A 20 17.96 5.45 5.16
CA ARG A 20 17.99 4.03 5.57
C ARG A 20 18.60 3.80 6.97
N GLU A 21 18.46 4.76 7.88
CA GLU A 21 18.99 4.70 9.24
C GLU A 21 18.01 4.01 10.22
N PHE A 22 17.58 2.80 9.90
CA PHE A 22 16.49 2.10 10.58
C PHE A 22 16.70 1.88 12.09
N LYS A 23 17.95 1.62 12.53
CA LYS A 23 18.26 1.49 13.96
C LYS A 23 18.02 2.78 14.74
N LYS A 24 18.28 3.94 14.12
CA LYS A 24 18.01 5.24 14.73
C LYS A 24 16.50 5.51 14.80
N ILE A 25 15.74 5.12 13.78
CA ILE A 25 14.27 5.19 13.81
C ILE A 25 13.73 4.38 14.98
N ILE A 26 14.15 3.11 15.13
CA ILE A 26 13.72 2.25 16.24
C ILE A 26 14.03 2.89 17.59
N SER A 27 15.24 3.42 17.77
CA SER A 27 15.61 4.11 19.01
C SER A 27 14.74 5.34 19.26
N LEU A 28 14.45 6.12 18.23
CA LEU A 28 13.71 7.37 18.31
C LEU A 28 12.23 7.14 18.66
N ILE A 29 11.55 6.24 17.94
CA ILE A 29 10.11 5.98 18.18
C ILE A 29 9.83 5.27 19.50
N ASN A 30 10.84 4.65 20.12
CA ASN A 30 10.72 4.03 21.44
C ASN A 30 10.79 5.04 22.60
N GLN A 31 11.25 6.26 22.35
CA GLN A 31 11.33 7.27 23.38
C GLN A 31 9.91 7.69 23.82
N PRO A 32 9.66 7.87 25.12
CA PRO A 32 8.41 8.43 25.59
C PRO A 32 8.26 9.85 25.05
N MET A 33 7.03 10.22 24.69
CA MET A 33 6.72 11.57 24.22
C MET A 33 5.99 12.31 25.33
N GLU A 34 6.62 13.35 25.86
CA GLU A 34 5.95 14.26 26.79
C GLU A 34 5.01 15.18 25.98
N ASN A 35 3.71 15.10 26.28
CA ASN A 35 2.67 15.90 25.63
C ASN A 35 2.69 15.85 24.08
N PRO A 36 2.36 14.68 23.48
CA PRO A 36 2.46 14.48 22.02
C PRO A 36 1.53 15.39 21.20
N GLY A 37 0.55 16.03 21.83
CA GLY A 37 -0.45 16.87 21.17
C GLY A 37 -1.45 16.07 20.31
N ILE A 38 -1.52 14.75 20.50
CA ILE A 38 -2.39 13.80 19.81
C ILE A 38 -2.82 12.69 20.78
N ALA A 39 -3.85 11.93 20.42
CA ALA A 39 -4.31 10.79 21.22
C ALA A 39 -3.27 9.66 21.28
N GLU A 40 -3.25 8.93 22.39
CA GLU A 40 -2.26 7.88 22.67
C GLU A 40 -2.23 6.77 21.60
N HIS A 41 -3.39 6.35 21.11
CA HIS A 41 -3.47 5.30 20.08
C HIS A 41 -2.74 5.69 18.79
N TYR A 42 -2.67 6.98 18.42
CA TYR A 42 -1.89 7.41 17.25
C TYR A 42 -0.38 7.38 17.51
N VAL A 43 0.05 7.61 18.75
CA VAL A 43 1.47 7.42 19.14
C VAL A 43 1.84 5.95 19.03
N ILE A 44 0.98 5.06 19.56
CA ILE A 44 1.17 3.61 19.49
C ILE A 44 1.15 3.13 18.03
N ALA A 45 0.17 3.58 17.23
CA ALA A 45 0.07 3.25 15.81
C ALA A 45 1.34 3.63 15.05
N ASN A 46 1.91 4.82 15.32
CA ASN A 46 3.16 5.23 14.70
C ASN A 46 4.32 4.29 15.04
N ARG A 47 4.42 3.80 16.29
CA ARG A 47 5.43 2.80 16.65
C ARG A 47 5.22 1.49 15.92
N VAL A 48 4.00 0.96 15.94
CA VAL A 48 3.64 -0.31 15.29
C VAL A 48 3.94 -0.23 13.79
N VAL A 49 3.39 0.76 13.09
CA VAL A 49 3.58 0.94 11.64
C VAL A 49 5.06 0.98 11.28
N ASN A 50 5.87 1.78 11.98
CA ASN A 50 7.29 1.91 11.66
C ASN A 50 8.07 0.63 11.99
N LYS A 51 7.83 0.00 13.15
CA LYS A 51 8.56 -1.22 13.54
C LYS A 51 8.26 -2.39 12.60
N PHE A 52 7.00 -2.63 12.29
CA PHE A 52 6.63 -3.74 11.41
C PHE A 52 7.06 -3.47 9.94
N ALA A 53 7.02 -2.21 9.49
CA ALA A 53 7.61 -1.85 8.19
C ALA A 53 9.13 -2.09 8.15
N ILE A 54 9.86 -1.74 9.20
CA ILE A 54 11.31 -1.97 9.29
C ILE A 54 11.63 -3.48 9.38
N ALA A 55 10.82 -4.25 10.12
CA ALA A 55 10.99 -5.70 10.23
C ALA A 55 10.94 -6.40 8.85
N ASN A 56 10.09 -5.92 7.95
CA ASN A 56 10.04 -6.41 6.57
C ASN A 56 11.31 -6.12 5.75
N ILE A 57 12.15 -5.17 6.19
CA ILE A 57 13.37 -4.76 5.46
C ILE A 57 14.61 -5.43 6.06
N ILE A 58 14.75 -5.42 7.39
CA ILE A 58 15.99 -5.85 8.07
C ILE A 58 15.81 -7.09 8.95
N GLY A 59 14.64 -7.73 8.91
CA GLY A 59 14.27 -8.84 9.79
C GLY A 59 13.64 -8.37 11.11
N ASP A 60 12.94 -9.30 11.78
CA ASP A 60 12.07 -9.04 12.93
C ASP A 60 12.75 -9.22 14.30
N SER A 61 14.04 -9.61 14.33
CA SER A 61 14.79 -9.93 15.55
C SER A 61 14.81 -8.83 16.64
N PHE A 62 14.51 -7.58 16.31
CA PHE A 62 14.44 -6.47 17.26
C PHE A 62 13.03 -6.27 17.88
N LEU A 63 12.01 -6.96 17.35
CA LEU A 63 10.66 -6.89 17.89
C LEU A 63 10.60 -7.62 19.23
N THR A 64 9.85 -7.05 20.15
CA THR A 64 9.66 -7.55 21.51
C THR A 64 8.22 -8.00 21.73
N PRO A 65 7.92 -8.79 22.78
CA PRO A 65 6.54 -9.13 23.11
C PRO A 65 5.62 -7.92 23.27
N LYS A 66 6.15 -6.79 23.76
CA LYS A 66 5.41 -5.52 23.86
C LYS A 66 4.97 -4.98 22.49
N ASP A 67 5.77 -5.18 21.44
CA ASP A 67 5.44 -4.70 20.10
C ASP A 67 4.24 -5.45 19.50
N TYR A 68 4.13 -6.74 19.79
CA TYR A 68 2.95 -7.53 19.42
C TYR A 68 1.72 -7.16 20.26
N GLN A 69 1.89 -6.81 21.54
CA GLN A 69 0.79 -6.27 22.35
C GLN A 69 0.28 -4.94 21.80
N GLU A 70 1.18 -4.04 21.38
CA GLU A 70 0.83 -2.79 20.73
C GLU A 70 0.15 -3.02 19.37
N LEU A 71 0.61 -4.00 18.59
CA LEU A 71 -0.05 -4.41 17.34
C LEU A 71 -1.50 -4.86 17.60
N GLU A 72 -1.72 -5.75 18.57
CA GLU A 72 -3.07 -6.22 18.91
C GLU A 72 -3.96 -5.07 19.43
N TYR A 73 -3.40 -4.15 20.21
CA TYR A 73 -4.11 -2.95 20.63
C TYR A 73 -4.60 -2.12 19.43
N ILE A 74 -3.74 -1.90 18.42
CA ILE A 74 -4.11 -1.15 17.20
C ILE A 74 -5.10 -1.92 16.33
N LYS A 75 -4.97 -3.24 16.24
CA LYS A 75 -5.95 -4.09 15.54
C LYS A 75 -7.34 -3.98 16.17
N ASN A 76 -7.42 -4.00 17.50
CA ASN A 76 -8.68 -3.84 18.22
C ASN A 76 -9.27 -2.44 17.99
N TYR A 77 -8.46 -1.39 18.14
CA TYR A 77 -8.88 -0.02 17.85
C TYR A 77 -9.47 0.12 16.43
N LEU A 78 -8.79 -0.40 15.41
CA LEU A 78 -9.29 -0.36 14.03
C LEU A 78 -10.58 -1.17 13.85
N SER A 79 -10.75 -2.25 14.61
CA SER A 79 -11.92 -3.13 14.52
C SER A 79 -13.18 -2.52 15.14
N GLU A 80 -13.01 -1.69 16.18
CA GLU A 80 -14.10 -1.01 16.90
C GLU A 80 -14.68 0.19 16.15
N LEU A 81 -13.98 0.71 15.14
CA LEU A 81 -14.45 1.84 14.35
C LEU A 81 -15.41 1.41 13.24
N ASP A 82 -16.52 2.13 13.13
CA ASP A 82 -17.50 1.97 12.05
C ASP A 82 -16.97 2.56 10.73
N ASP A 83 -16.38 3.77 10.80
CA ASP A 83 -15.86 4.52 9.66
C ASP A 83 -14.37 4.83 9.82
N TRP A 84 -13.61 4.71 8.72
CA TRP A 84 -12.19 5.04 8.68
C TRP A 84 -11.93 6.29 7.85
N ASN A 85 -11.24 7.26 8.44
CA ASN A 85 -10.68 8.37 7.69
C ASN A 85 -9.32 7.94 7.08
N LYS A 86 -8.65 8.88 6.39
CA LYS A 86 -7.35 8.62 5.75
C LYS A 86 -6.28 8.10 6.71
N ILE A 87 -6.33 8.46 7.99
CA ILE A 87 -5.34 8.05 9.00
C ILE A 87 -5.53 6.57 9.32
N GLU A 88 -6.74 6.12 9.62
CA GLU A 88 -7.01 4.71 9.92
C GLU A 88 -6.72 3.83 8.72
N VAL A 89 -7.09 4.26 7.50
CA VAL A 89 -6.75 3.52 6.28
C VAL A 89 -5.24 3.38 6.09
N ASN A 90 -4.46 4.43 6.39
CA ASN A 90 -3.00 4.35 6.30
C ASN A 90 -2.39 3.41 7.34
N ILE A 91 -2.90 3.44 8.57
CA ILE A 91 -2.48 2.51 9.62
C ILE A 91 -2.80 1.09 9.17
N PHE A 92 -4.06 0.82 8.81
CA PHE A 92 -4.52 -0.48 8.35
C PHE A 92 -3.69 -1.00 7.18
N SER A 93 -3.49 -0.21 6.12
CA SER A 93 -2.67 -0.59 4.96
C SER A 93 -1.26 -1.04 5.35
N SER A 94 -0.67 -0.40 6.35
CA SER A 94 0.70 -0.66 6.79
C SER A 94 0.84 -1.94 7.63
N ILE A 95 -0.22 -2.33 8.35
CA ILE A 95 -0.24 -3.54 9.19
C ILE A 95 -1.18 -4.63 8.65
N LEU A 96 -1.64 -4.46 7.41
CA LEU A 96 -2.57 -5.35 6.72
C LEU A 96 -2.19 -6.84 6.83
N PRO A 97 -0.90 -7.24 6.69
CA PRO A 97 -0.51 -8.65 6.79
C PRO A 97 -0.78 -9.32 8.15
N HIS A 98 -1.11 -8.55 9.19
CA HIS A 98 -1.35 -9.05 10.54
C HIS A 98 -2.83 -9.28 10.88
N PHE A 99 -3.73 -9.06 9.91
CA PHE A 99 -5.15 -9.36 10.04
C PHE A 99 -5.50 -10.72 9.44
N SER A 100 -6.58 -11.32 9.94
CA SER A 100 -7.12 -12.54 9.33
C SER A 100 -7.74 -12.23 7.96
N ILE A 101 -7.81 -13.23 7.07
CA ILE A 101 -8.40 -13.08 5.74
C ILE A 101 -9.87 -12.66 5.83
N GLU A 102 -10.60 -13.14 6.82
CA GLU A 102 -12.01 -12.79 7.04
C GLU A 102 -12.17 -11.30 7.36
N PHE A 103 -11.28 -10.76 8.21
CA PHE A 103 -11.27 -9.33 8.51
C PHE A 103 -10.90 -8.50 7.28
N LEU A 104 -9.90 -8.95 6.50
CA LEU A 104 -9.51 -8.29 5.26
C LEU A 104 -10.67 -8.25 4.27
N ASP A 105 -11.32 -9.38 4.01
CA ASP A 105 -12.45 -9.48 3.09
C ASP A 105 -13.57 -8.50 3.49
N TYR A 106 -13.92 -8.47 4.78
CA TYR A 106 -14.93 -7.57 5.32
C TYR A 106 -14.53 -6.09 5.14
N ARG A 107 -13.33 -5.69 5.58
CA ARG A 107 -12.92 -4.28 5.53
C ARG A 107 -12.66 -3.77 4.12
N LEU A 108 -12.08 -4.58 3.24
CA LEU A 108 -11.83 -4.20 1.86
C LEU A 108 -13.13 -4.07 1.06
N TYR A 109 -14.13 -4.91 1.35
CA TYR A 109 -15.48 -4.73 0.81
C TYR A 109 -16.06 -3.37 1.21
N HIS A 110 -15.98 -3.00 2.49
CA HIS A 110 -16.48 -1.70 2.97
C HIS A 110 -15.71 -0.52 2.36
N LEU A 111 -14.39 -0.58 2.25
CA LEU A 111 -13.61 0.48 1.61
C LEU A 111 -14.00 0.68 0.14
N LEU A 112 -14.20 -0.42 -0.60
CA LEU A 112 -14.63 -0.37 -1.99
C LEU A 112 -16.06 0.18 -2.14
N ASP A 113 -16.97 -0.21 -1.24
CA ASP A 113 -18.35 0.31 -1.22
C ASP A 113 -18.38 1.81 -0.90
N THR A 114 -17.55 2.26 0.06
CA THR A 114 -17.40 3.70 0.36
C THR A 114 -16.85 4.45 -0.85
N LEU A 115 -15.84 3.93 -1.55
CA LEU A 115 -15.35 4.54 -2.79
C LEU A 115 -16.46 4.68 -3.84
N LYS A 116 -17.28 3.65 -4.06
CA LYS A 116 -18.39 3.70 -5.03
C LYS A 116 -19.41 4.80 -4.72
N LYS A 117 -19.60 5.11 -3.44
CA LYS A 117 -20.56 6.11 -2.96
C LYS A 117 -19.98 7.53 -2.92
N GLN A 118 -18.66 7.70 -3.00
CA GLN A 118 -18.05 9.02 -3.01
C GLN A 118 -18.44 9.78 -4.28
N THR A 119 -19.12 10.91 -4.09
CA THR A 119 -19.36 11.89 -5.16
C THR A 119 -18.12 12.77 -5.32
N GLU A 120 -17.94 13.38 -6.51
CA GLU A 120 -16.79 14.24 -6.87
C GLU A 120 -16.44 15.32 -5.82
N TYR A 121 -17.40 15.68 -4.96
CA TYR A 121 -17.27 16.72 -3.94
C TYR A 121 -16.56 16.29 -2.65
N HIS A 122 -16.34 15.00 -2.41
CA HIS A 122 -15.68 14.51 -1.19
C HIS A 122 -14.25 14.08 -1.49
N SER A 123 -13.35 15.07 -1.36
CA SER A 123 -11.89 14.96 -1.26
C SER A 123 -11.26 13.88 -2.14
N ILE A 124 -10.88 14.27 -3.37
CA ILE A 124 -9.99 13.53 -4.27
C ILE A 124 -8.82 12.85 -3.51
N ARG A 125 -8.28 13.53 -2.48
CA ARG A 125 -7.17 13.03 -1.66
C ARG A 125 -7.54 11.84 -0.76
N THR A 126 -8.79 11.69 -0.35
CA THR A 126 -9.21 10.56 0.50
C THR A 126 -9.32 9.28 -0.34
N ALA A 127 -9.84 9.41 -1.56
CA ALA A 127 -9.92 8.30 -2.51
C ALA A 127 -8.54 7.71 -2.83
N ASP A 128 -7.51 8.56 -2.96
CA ASP A 128 -6.11 8.11 -3.17
C ASP A 128 -5.64 7.13 -2.09
N TYR A 129 -5.93 7.41 -0.81
CA TYR A 129 -5.53 6.51 0.30
C TYR A 129 -6.27 5.18 0.26
N TYR A 130 -7.54 5.20 -0.12
CA TYR A 130 -8.35 3.99 -0.18
C TYR A 130 -7.87 3.11 -1.35
N ILE A 131 -7.61 3.71 -2.52
CA ILE A 131 -7.06 3.02 -3.68
C ILE A 131 -5.67 2.43 -3.37
N ALA A 132 -4.80 3.20 -2.71
CA ALA A 132 -3.49 2.72 -2.30
C ALA A 132 -3.59 1.52 -1.35
N CYS A 133 -4.53 1.56 -0.39
CA CYS A 133 -4.80 0.43 0.51
C CYS A 133 -5.31 -0.81 -0.24
N LEU A 134 -6.25 -0.64 -1.18
CA LEU A 134 -6.75 -1.72 -2.02
C LEU A 134 -5.63 -2.36 -2.85
N ARG A 135 -4.72 -1.54 -3.41
CA ARG A 135 -3.53 -2.04 -4.12
C ARG A 135 -2.62 -2.86 -3.21
N THR A 136 -2.34 -2.38 -1.98
CA THR A 136 -1.57 -3.15 -0.99
C THR A 136 -2.23 -4.49 -0.69
N ALA A 137 -3.57 -4.52 -0.57
CA ALA A 137 -4.32 -5.75 -0.33
C ALA A 137 -4.27 -6.72 -1.52
N ILE A 138 -4.38 -6.22 -2.76
CA ILE A 138 -4.24 -7.03 -3.98
C ILE A 138 -2.86 -7.72 -3.99
N LYS A 139 -1.80 -6.96 -3.74
CA LYS A 139 -0.45 -7.51 -3.63
C LYS A 139 -0.36 -8.55 -2.52
N HIS A 140 -0.91 -8.26 -1.34
CA HIS A 140 -0.92 -9.19 -0.21
C HIS A 140 -1.63 -10.51 -0.56
N TYR A 141 -2.84 -10.45 -1.12
CA TYR A 141 -3.55 -11.64 -1.57
C TYR A 141 -2.74 -12.42 -2.61
N SER A 142 -2.17 -11.74 -3.60
CA SER A 142 -1.40 -12.35 -4.66
C SER A 142 -0.15 -13.09 -4.15
N VAL A 143 0.62 -12.46 -3.26
CA VAL A 143 1.83 -13.04 -2.67
C VAL A 143 1.50 -14.26 -1.79
N ASN A 144 0.34 -14.26 -1.13
CA ASN A 144 -0.09 -15.35 -0.25
C ASN A 144 -0.93 -16.43 -0.96
N GLY A 145 -0.96 -16.44 -2.31
CA GLY A 145 -1.64 -17.48 -3.08
C GLY A 145 -3.16 -17.33 -3.20
N TYR A 146 -3.74 -16.24 -2.68
CA TYR A 146 -5.17 -15.93 -2.82
C TYR A 146 -5.47 -15.24 -4.15
N TYR A 147 -5.04 -15.86 -5.25
CA TYR A 147 -4.98 -15.20 -6.55
C TYR A 147 -6.34 -14.73 -7.09
N ASP A 148 -7.41 -15.49 -6.83
CA ASP A 148 -8.75 -15.14 -7.29
C ASP A 148 -9.33 -13.95 -6.50
N LYS A 149 -8.99 -13.85 -5.21
CA LYS A 149 -9.31 -12.67 -4.38
C LYS A 149 -8.56 -11.44 -4.87
N ALA A 150 -7.26 -11.60 -5.17
CA ALA A 150 -6.44 -10.52 -5.73
C ALA A 150 -7.02 -10.00 -7.06
N GLU A 151 -7.34 -10.89 -8.00
CA GLU A 151 -7.89 -10.50 -9.31
C GLU A 151 -9.29 -9.87 -9.17
N SER A 152 -10.18 -10.47 -8.38
CA SER A 152 -11.51 -9.89 -8.11
C SER A 152 -11.40 -8.49 -7.51
N LEU A 153 -10.52 -8.28 -6.54
CA LEU A 153 -10.34 -6.97 -5.92
C LEU A 153 -9.76 -5.96 -6.91
N ALA A 154 -8.78 -6.37 -7.73
CA ALA A 154 -8.16 -5.51 -8.73
C ALA A 154 -9.15 -5.05 -9.80
N VAL A 155 -9.94 -5.98 -10.37
CA VAL A 155 -10.96 -5.65 -11.38
C VAL A 155 -11.99 -4.68 -10.81
N LYS A 156 -12.53 -4.98 -9.63
CA LYS A 156 -13.52 -4.09 -8.99
C LYS A 156 -12.95 -2.72 -8.65
N THR A 157 -11.68 -2.64 -8.25
CA THR A 157 -11.03 -1.36 -7.97
C THR A 157 -10.83 -0.55 -9.25
N LEU A 158 -10.42 -1.19 -10.35
CA LEU A 158 -10.30 -0.55 -11.66
C LEU A 158 -11.63 -0.02 -12.18
N GLU A 159 -12.71 -0.79 -12.05
CA GLU A 159 -14.08 -0.36 -12.42
C GLU A 159 -14.46 0.92 -11.69
N VAL A 160 -14.23 0.94 -10.37
CA VAL A 160 -14.53 2.08 -9.49
C VAL A 160 -13.68 3.30 -9.87
N ILE A 161 -12.37 3.14 -10.05
CA ILE A 161 -11.49 4.24 -10.51
C ILE A 161 -11.95 4.81 -11.84
N ASN A 162 -12.40 3.95 -12.77
CA ASN A 162 -12.82 4.39 -14.09
C ASN A 162 -14.04 5.33 -14.02
N THR A 163 -14.90 5.19 -13.00
CA THR A 163 -16.06 6.07 -12.80
C THR A 163 -15.73 7.42 -12.15
N PHE A 164 -14.51 7.65 -11.65
CA PHE A 164 -14.10 8.97 -11.14
C PHE A 164 -13.55 9.85 -12.27
N PRO A 165 -14.18 10.98 -12.61
CA PRO A 165 -13.67 11.86 -13.66
C PRO A 165 -12.52 12.76 -13.20
N LEU A 166 -12.44 13.10 -11.90
CA LEU A 166 -11.50 14.09 -11.36
C LEU A 166 -10.44 13.51 -10.39
N LEU A 167 -10.16 12.21 -10.47
CA LEU A 167 -9.10 11.61 -9.64
C LEU A 167 -7.72 12.02 -10.20
N SER A 168 -6.97 12.84 -9.45
CA SER A 168 -5.69 13.41 -9.90
C SER A 168 -4.61 12.37 -10.22
N THR A 169 -4.68 11.21 -9.58
CA THR A 169 -3.72 10.11 -9.71
C THR A 169 -4.26 8.97 -10.58
N LYS A 170 -5.40 9.17 -11.28
CA LYS A 170 -6.14 8.11 -11.98
C LYS A 170 -5.25 7.27 -12.90
N MET A 171 -4.47 7.92 -13.75
CA MET A 171 -3.59 7.23 -14.70
C MET A 171 -2.55 6.37 -13.98
N THR A 172 -1.85 6.94 -12.99
CA THR A 172 -0.80 6.22 -12.25
C THR A 172 -1.37 5.05 -11.44
N GLU A 173 -2.56 5.21 -10.86
CA GLU A 173 -3.21 4.12 -10.12
C GLU A 173 -3.73 3.02 -11.04
N MET A 174 -4.30 3.36 -12.21
CA MET A 174 -4.72 2.35 -13.19
C MET A 174 -3.54 1.52 -13.71
N ILE A 175 -2.39 2.15 -13.97
CA ILE A 175 -1.16 1.45 -14.37
C ILE A 175 -0.70 0.55 -13.22
N SER A 176 -0.60 1.07 -12.00
CA SER A 176 -0.11 0.33 -10.83
C SER A 176 -0.98 -0.90 -10.52
N LEU A 177 -2.31 -0.76 -10.59
CA LEU A 177 -3.24 -1.89 -10.42
C LEU A 177 -3.11 -2.92 -11.54
N SER A 178 -2.89 -2.48 -12.77
CA SER A 178 -2.66 -3.38 -13.90
C SER A 178 -1.35 -4.15 -13.76
N MET A 179 -0.30 -3.52 -13.23
CA MET A 179 0.95 -4.20 -12.87
C MET A 179 0.72 -5.27 -11.80
N GLU A 180 -0.06 -4.99 -10.75
CA GLU A 180 -0.37 -5.99 -9.74
C GLU A 180 -1.20 -7.16 -10.30
N ARG A 181 -2.10 -6.91 -11.26
CA ARG A 181 -2.80 -7.99 -11.99
C ARG A 181 -1.85 -8.85 -12.81
N ALA A 182 -0.92 -8.24 -13.55
CA ALA A 182 0.09 -8.96 -14.31
C ALA A 182 0.93 -9.85 -13.38
N ASN A 183 1.42 -9.28 -12.27
CA ASN A 183 2.15 -10.01 -11.24
C ASN A 183 1.32 -11.18 -10.66
N ASN A 184 0.02 -10.99 -10.47
CA ASN A 184 -0.89 -12.02 -9.95
C ASN A 184 -1.02 -13.22 -10.89
N PHE A 185 -1.17 -12.98 -12.19
CA PHE A 185 -1.16 -14.05 -13.19
C PHE A 185 0.20 -14.73 -13.29
N LEU A 186 1.30 -13.97 -13.29
CA LEU A 186 2.65 -14.54 -13.38
C LEU A 186 3.00 -15.44 -12.18
N ARG A 187 2.52 -15.11 -10.96
CA ARG A 187 2.68 -16.00 -9.79
C ARG A 187 1.94 -17.34 -9.91
N LYS A 188 1.01 -17.46 -10.87
CA LYS A 188 0.31 -18.71 -11.23
C LYS A 188 0.92 -19.38 -12.47
N ASP A 189 2.04 -18.86 -12.97
CA ASP A 189 2.62 -19.24 -14.27
C ASP A 189 1.64 -19.07 -15.45
N ASP A 190 0.70 -18.12 -15.32
CA ASP A 190 -0.34 -17.86 -16.31
C ASP A 190 0.14 -16.85 -17.36
N VAL A 191 0.13 -17.27 -18.62
CA VAL A 191 0.59 -16.47 -19.78
C VAL A 191 -0.11 -15.12 -19.91
N ARG A 192 -1.35 -14.99 -19.42
CA ARG A 192 -2.09 -13.71 -19.42
C ARG A 192 -1.34 -12.62 -18.66
N GLY A 193 -0.54 -12.99 -17.66
CA GLY A 193 0.31 -12.06 -16.94
C GLY A 193 1.40 -11.47 -17.81
N LEU A 194 2.01 -12.30 -18.66
CA LEU A 194 3.04 -11.87 -19.60
C LEU A 194 2.46 -10.99 -20.71
N GLU A 195 1.30 -11.37 -21.26
CA GLU A 195 0.58 -10.58 -22.26
C GLU A 195 0.22 -9.19 -21.71
N LEU A 196 -0.35 -9.13 -20.50
CA LEU A 196 -0.66 -7.86 -19.85
C LEU A 196 0.60 -7.03 -19.55
N ALA A 197 1.68 -7.67 -19.10
CA ALA A 197 2.95 -6.99 -18.86
C ALA A 197 3.49 -6.33 -20.14
N LYS A 198 3.49 -7.04 -21.28
CA LYS A 198 3.90 -6.51 -22.60
C LYS A 198 3.07 -5.27 -22.98
N HIS A 199 1.76 -5.30 -22.78
CA HIS A 199 0.89 -4.15 -23.03
C HIS A 199 1.19 -2.94 -22.12
N ILE A 200 1.52 -3.20 -20.85
CA ILE A 200 1.92 -2.16 -19.90
C ILE A 200 3.25 -1.52 -20.33
N PHE A 201 4.27 -2.32 -20.68
CA PHE A 201 5.56 -1.79 -21.16
C PHE A 201 5.41 -0.95 -22.42
N ALA A 202 4.69 -1.46 -23.44
CA ALA A 202 4.43 -0.69 -24.66
C ALA A 202 3.72 0.65 -24.36
N SER A 203 2.80 0.66 -23.39
CA SER A 203 2.10 1.88 -22.97
C SER A 203 3.05 2.87 -22.28
N LEU A 204 3.91 2.40 -21.38
CA LEU A 204 4.90 3.21 -20.68
C LEU A 204 5.95 3.78 -21.62
N ASP A 205 6.44 2.99 -22.59
CA ASP A 205 7.40 3.45 -23.62
C ASP A 205 6.78 4.55 -24.50
N ASN A 206 5.49 4.44 -24.80
CA ASN A 206 4.77 5.49 -25.51
C ASN A 206 4.59 6.75 -24.65
N PHE A 207 4.25 6.60 -23.37
CA PHE A 207 4.18 7.73 -22.46
C PHE A 207 5.53 8.43 -22.29
N GLU A 208 6.62 7.70 -22.18
CA GLU A 208 7.96 8.28 -22.05
C GLU A 208 8.31 9.17 -23.26
N LYS A 209 7.95 8.74 -24.48
CA LYS A 209 8.20 9.52 -25.71
C LYS A 209 7.37 10.79 -25.80
N VAL A 210 6.11 10.75 -25.34
CA VAL A 210 5.14 11.86 -25.49
C VAL A 210 5.18 12.80 -24.30
N TYR A 211 5.41 12.26 -23.10
CA TYR A 211 5.40 12.96 -21.82
C TYR A 211 6.43 12.33 -20.86
N PRO A 212 7.72 12.68 -20.99
CA PRO A 212 8.77 12.18 -20.10
C PRO A 212 8.44 12.46 -18.63
N ASN A 213 8.30 11.41 -17.83
CA ASN A 213 7.92 11.51 -16.43
C ASN A 213 8.72 10.52 -15.57
N GLN A 214 9.51 11.05 -14.64
CA GLN A 214 10.42 10.24 -13.81
C GLN A 214 9.70 9.20 -12.94
N LEU A 215 8.46 9.47 -12.51
CA LEU A 215 7.68 8.49 -11.75
C LEU A 215 7.33 7.29 -12.63
N LEU A 216 6.87 7.52 -13.86
CA LEU A 216 6.54 6.45 -14.81
C LEU A 216 7.79 5.65 -15.22
N THR A 217 8.94 6.30 -15.39
CA THR A 217 10.22 5.62 -15.64
C THR A 217 10.57 4.67 -14.50
N ARG A 218 10.50 5.12 -13.24
CA ARG A 218 10.77 4.25 -12.07
C ARG A 218 9.77 3.09 -11.98
N MET A 219 8.49 3.36 -12.20
CA MET A 219 7.46 2.30 -12.22
C MET A 219 7.77 1.24 -13.28
N ARG A 220 8.22 1.65 -14.48
CA ARG A 220 8.65 0.72 -15.54
C ARG A 220 9.82 -0.14 -15.09
N GLU A 221 10.87 0.45 -14.53
CA GLU A 221 12.07 -0.24 -14.07
C GLU A 221 11.78 -1.25 -12.96
N ASP A 222 11.03 -0.84 -11.93
CA ASP A 222 10.63 -1.71 -10.82
C ASP A 222 9.74 -2.87 -11.31
N PHE A 223 8.85 -2.58 -12.25
CA PHE A 223 7.99 -3.60 -12.85
C PHE A 223 8.78 -4.58 -13.71
N PHE A 224 9.78 -4.12 -14.48
CA PHE A 224 10.67 -5.00 -15.25
C PHE A 224 11.40 -6.01 -14.37
N VAL A 225 11.97 -5.55 -13.24
CA VAL A 225 12.62 -6.43 -12.26
C VAL A 225 11.61 -7.45 -11.73
N THR A 226 10.43 -7.00 -11.35
CA THR A 226 9.39 -7.87 -10.78
C THR A 226 8.91 -8.92 -11.78
N VAL A 227 8.59 -8.52 -13.02
CA VAL A 227 8.12 -9.45 -14.07
C VAL A 227 9.21 -10.46 -14.40
N THR A 228 10.47 -10.03 -14.49
CA THR A 228 11.60 -10.94 -14.75
C THR A 228 11.73 -12.01 -13.67
N GLN A 229 11.52 -11.63 -12.40
CA GLN A 229 11.57 -12.58 -11.26
C GLN A 229 10.36 -13.52 -11.21
N LEU A 230 9.19 -13.06 -11.64
CA LEU A 230 7.95 -13.84 -11.56
C LEU A 230 7.69 -14.69 -12.81
N ASN A 231 8.34 -14.39 -13.94
CA ASN A 231 8.05 -15.06 -15.20
C ASN A 231 8.67 -16.46 -15.26
N HIS A 232 7.86 -17.47 -14.94
CA HIS A 232 8.19 -18.88 -15.18
C HIS A 232 7.32 -19.52 -16.26
N THR A 233 6.69 -18.70 -17.13
CA THR A 233 5.77 -19.17 -18.19
C THR A 233 6.47 -19.89 -19.35
N GLY A 234 7.81 -19.88 -19.38
CA GLY A 234 8.62 -20.42 -20.47
C GLY A 234 8.70 -19.51 -21.71
N GLN A 235 8.04 -18.35 -21.71
CA GLN A 235 8.08 -17.38 -22.79
C GLN A 235 8.92 -16.14 -22.41
N PRO A 236 9.70 -15.57 -23.35
CA PRO A 236 10.48 -14.37 -23.07
C PRO A 236 9.59 -13.12 -22.99
N LEU A 237 10.07 -12.14 -22.20
CA LEU A 237 9.40 -10.86 -22.01
C LEU A 237 9.48 -9.96 -23.24
N ASP A 238 10.62 -9.90 -23.94
CA ASP A 238 10.83 -9.12 -25.17
C ASP A 238 10.21 -7.70 -25.14
N VAL A 239 10.73 -6.81 -24.27
CA VAL A 239 10.32 -5.40 -24.07
C VAL A 239 11.51 -4.46 -23.88
#